data_AF-A0A323TWR4-F1
#
_entry.id   AF-A0A323TWR4-F1
#
_cell.length_a   1.000
_cell.length_b   1.000
_cell.length_c   1.000
_cell.angle_alpha   90.00
_cell.angle_beta   90.00
_cell.angle_gamma   90.00
#
_symmetry.space_group_name_H-M   'P 1'
#
loop_
_entity.id
_entity.type
_entity.pdbx_description
1 polymer ?
#
loop_
_entity_poly.entity_id
_entity_poly.type
_entity_poly.pdbx_seq_one_letter_code
_entity_poly.pdbx_strand_id
1 'polypeptide(L)'
;MWRKLLMTRIEDVRGSLQVHPTKKYVEEKELNPQFITLHHSGTETGHAQTFANYHVSKMDWPGIGYHFVVLRNGTIQWCHDLRVRCYHTSGRNTRNIGVCMVGEGLFTKRQRNALKNLVYALSIHYQLSSSKILGHREHPSQKTLCPAMNLDQFRKEIDSLLFHSLTQLTPSTAIPKTVRKGARGQDVMNLQNALALKGYSLHRFGADGIFGAETERAVKKFQRDHHLKMDGIVGPKTWEKIIS
;
A
#
# COMPACT_ATOMS: atom_id res chain seq x y z
N MET A 1 -13.81 1.62 -7.99
CA MET A 1 -13.98 2.80 -7.10
C MET A 1 -12.65 3.50 -6.82
N TRP A 2 -11.60 2.78 -6.40
CA TRP A 2 -10.24 3.33 -6.16
C TRP A 2 -9.62 4.12 -7.35
N ARG A 3 -9.93 3.75 -8.61
CA ARG A 3 -9.47 4.46 -9.82
C ARG A 3 -9.73 5.97 -9.80
N LYS A 4 -10.81 6.43 -9.14
CA LYS A 4 -11.16 7.87 -9.08
C LYS A 4 -10.16 8.70 -8.26
N LEU A 5 -9.35 8.05 -7.42
CA LEU A 5 -8.30 8.70 -6.62
C LEU A 5 -6.99 8.87 -7.39
N LEU A 6 -6.90 8.35 -8.62
CA LEU A 6 -5.68 8.40 -9.41
C LEU A 6 -5.65 9.58 -10.35
N MET A 7 -4.63 10.40 -10.19
CA MET A 7 -4.23 11.42 -11.17
C MET A 7 -3.31 10.84 -12.26
N THR A 8 -2.98 9.55 -12.18
CA THR A 8 -2.07 8.85 -13.10
C THR A 8 -2.85 8.11 -14.18
N ARG A 9 -2.34 8.14 -15.42
CA ARG A 9 -2.88 7.38 -16.55
C ARG A 9 -2.86 5.87 -16.28
N ILE A 10 -4.03 5.24 -16.40
CA ILE A 10 -4.19 3.78 -16.36
C ILE A 10 -4.63 3.27 -17.73
N GLU A 11 -3.96 2.24 -18.21
CA GLU A 11 -4.41 1.41 -19.32
C GLU A 11 -5.02 0.12 -18.76
N ASP A 12 -6.27 -0.18 -19.14
CA ASP A 12 -6.89 -1.45 -18.80
C ASP A 12 -6.52 -2.48 -19.88
N VAL A 13 -5.66 -3.44 -19.55
CA VAL A 13 -5.17 -4.44 -20.50
C VAL A 13 -5.64 -5.85 -20.16
N ARG A 14 -6.50 -6.01 -19.14
CA ARG A 14 -6.95 -7.33 -18.64
C ARG A 14 -7.49 -8.26 -19.72
N GLY A 15 -8.17 -7.71 -20.72
CA GLY A 15 -8.76 -8.48 -21.83
C GLY A 15 -7.84 -8.71 -23.02
N SER A 16 -6.64 -8.13 -23.04
CA SER A 16 -5.73 -8.19 -24.20
C SER A 16 -4.45 -8.98 -23.95
N LEU A 17 -4.19 -9.40 -22.71
CA LEU A 17 -2.96 -10.11 -22.35
C LEU A 17 -2.96 -11.58 -22.77
N GLN A 18 -1.77 -12.11 -23.03
CA GLN A 18 -1.58 -13.54 -23.27
C GLN A 18 -2.04 -14.35 -22.05
N VAL A 19 -2.81 -15.39 -22.32
CA VAL A 19 -3.27 -16.38 -21.34
C VAL A 19 -2.92 -17.79 -21.79
N HIS A 20 -2.79 -18.70 -20.84
CA HIS A 20 -2.62 -20.12 -21.14
C HIS A 20 -3.95 -20.71 -21.68
N PRO A 21 -3.95 -21.59 -22.68
CA PRO A 21 -5.19 -22.12 -23.27
C PRO A 21 -6.04 -22.94 -22.29
N THR A 22 -5.41 -23.61 -21.31
CA THR A 22 -6.11 -24.55 -20.41
C THR A 22 -5.97 -24.25 -18.92
N LYS A 23 -5.02 -23.39 -18.51
CA LYS A 23 -4.74 -23.13 -17.10
C LYS A 23 -5.42 -21.85 -16.67
N LYS A 24 -5.96 -21.84 -15.46
CA LYS A 24 -6.67 -20.69 -14.90
C LYS A 24 -6.12 -20.35 -13.53
N TYR A 25 -6.11 -19.06 -13.22
CA TYR A 25 -5.87 -18.64 -11.86
C TYR A 25 -7.07 -18.98 -10.97
N VAL A 26 -6.79 -19.12 -9.67
CA VAL A 26 -7.83 -19.15 -8.66
C VAL A 26 -8.27 -17.71 -8.38
N GLU A 27 -9.57 -17.50 -8.30
CA GLU A 27 -10.14 -16.22 -7.85
C GLU A 27 -10.56 -16.32 -6.37
N GLU A 28 -10.21 -15.30 -5.60
CA GLU A 28 -10.70 -15.13 -4.24
C GLU A 28 -12.21 -14.82 -4.28
N LYS A 29 -12.97 -15.41 -3.35
CA LYS A 29 -14.42 -15.18 -3.24
C LYS A 29 -14.75 -13.71 -2.97
N GLU A 30 -13.90 -13.04 -2.20
CA GLU A 30 -14.07 -11.65 -1.78
C GLU A 30 -12.85 -10.81 -2.12
N LEU A 31 -13.10 -9.57 -2.54
CA LEU A 31 -12.05 -8.59 -2.81
C LEU A 31 -11.61 -7.91 -1.51
N ASN A 32 -10.72 -8.58 -0.77
CA ASN A 32 -10.19 -8.11 0.51
C ASN A 32 -8.67 -8.37 0.62
N PRO A 33 -7.83 -7.56 -0.04
CA PRO A 33 -6.38 -7.72 0.02
C PRO A 33 -5.85 -7.43 1.43
N GLN A 34 -4.82 -8.15 1.85
CA GLN A 34 -4.09 -7.91 3.11
C GLN A 34 -2.72 -7.27 2.89
N PHE A 35 -2.18 -7.38 1.68
CA PHE A 35 -0.85 -6.89 1.32
C PHE A 35 -0.85 -6.30 -0.08
N ILE A 36 0.05 -5.34 -0.29
CA ILE A 36 0.50 -4.93 -1.62
C ILE A 36 1.98 -5.32 -1.70
N THR A 37 2.35 -6.13 -2.68
CA THR A 37 3.75 -6.52 -2.88
C THR A 37 4.34 -5.82 -4.09
N LEU A 38 5.42 -5.08 -3.86
CA LEU A 38 6.14 -4.34 -4.87
C LEU A 38 7.23 -5.21 -5.49
N HIS A 39 7.25 -5.20 -6.82
CA HIS A 39 8.18 -5.92 -7.66
C HIS A 39 8.92 -4.99 -8.63
N HIS A 40 10.04 -5.46 -9.14
CA HIS A 40 10.69 -4.93 -10.32
C HIS A 40 10.73 -6.01 -11.40
N SER A 41 10.82 -5.63 -12.68
CA SER A 41 10.84 -6.63 -13.75
C SER A 41 12.20 -7.30 -13.90
N GLY A 42 13.28 -6.68 -13.40
CA GLY A 42 14.66 -7.12 -13.69
C GLY A 42 15.03 -6.94 -15.17
N THR A 43 14.27 -6.12 -15.89
CA THR A 43 14.48 -5.81 -17.32
C THR A 43 14.59 -4.31 -17.50
N GLU A 44 15.42 -3.84 -18.43
CA GLU A 44 15.55 -2.41 -18.72
C GLU A 44 14.25 -1.81 -19.30
N THR A 45 13.59 -2.58 -20.17
CA THR A 45 12.35 -2.21 -20.84
C THR A 45 11.31 -3.33 -20.74
N GLY A 46 10.08 -3.07 -21.17
CA GLY A 46 8.99 -4.04 -21.15
C GLY A 46 7.66 -3.41 -20.80
N HIS A 47 6.61 -4.23 -20.89
CA HIS A 47 5.24 -3.90 -20.57
C HIS A 47 4.47 -5.18 -20.20
N ALA A 48 3.19 -5.05 -19.83
CA ALA A 48 2.37 -6.16 -19.37
C ALA A 48 2.31 -7.32 -20.39
N GLN A 49 2.16 -7.04 -21.68
CA GLN A 49 2.10 -8.09 -22.71
C GLN A 49 3.41 -8.90 -22.77
N THR A 50 4.57 -8.24 -22.78
CA THR A 50 5.86 -8.94 -22.81
C THR A 50 6.05 -9.83 -21.58
N PHE A 51 5.57 -9.39 -20.41
CA PHE A 51 5.64 -10.18 -19.19
C PHE A 51 4.62 -11.32 -19.20
N ALA A 52 3.40 -11.11 -19.70
CA ALA A 52 2.39 -12.16 -19.88
C ALA A 52 2.91 -13.26 -20.81
N ASN A 53 3.52 -12.88 -21.95
CA ASN A 53 4.13 -13.81 -22.89
C ASN A 53 5.20 -14.67 -22.22
N TYR A 54 6.10 -14.07 -21.43
CA TYR A 54 7.12 -14.81 -20.69
C TYR A 54 6.50 -15.77 -19.67
N HIS A 55 5.55 -15.30 -18.85
CA HIS A 55 4.90 -16.14 -17.84
C HIS A 55 4.17 -17.34 -18.46
N VAL A 56 3.46 -17.15 -19.58
CA VAL A 56 2.75 -18.25 -20.24
C VAL A 56 3.71 -19.17 -20.98
N SER A 57 4.62 -18.64 -21.80
CA SER A 57 5.45 -19.47 -22.69
C SER A 57 6.69 -20.07 -22.03
N LYS A 58 7.25 -19.44 -20.99
CA LYS A 58 8.47 -19.89 -20.32
C LYS A 58 8.20 -20.47 -18.94
N MET A 59 7.24 -19.92 -18.21
CA MET A 59 6.91 -20.38 -16.86
C MET A 59 5.71 -21.32 -16.81
N ASP A 60 5.00 -21.50 -17.94
CA ASP A 60 3.81 -22.34 -18.04
C ASP A 60 2.72 -21.93 -17.02
N TRP A 61 2.59 -20.62 -16.79
CA TRP A 61 1.59 -20.03 -15.89
C TRP A 61 0.29 -19.71 -16.61
N PRO A 62 -0.86 -19.60 -15.90
CA PRO A 62 -2.15 -19.23 -16.48
C PRO A 62 -2.15 -17.89 -17.25
N GLY A 63 -1.29 -16.95 -16.89
CA GLY A 63 -1.23 -15.61 -17.48
C GLY A 63 -0.17 -14.75 -16.82
N ILE A 64 -0.34 -13.43 -16.86
CA ILE A 64 0.56 -12.49 -16.16
C ILE A 64 0.56 -12.69 -14.64
N GLY A 65 1.74 -12.62 -14.02
CA GLY A 65 1.91 -12.79 -12.57
C GLY A 65 1.54 -11.57 -11.72
N TYR A 66 1.17 -10.43 -12.31
CA TYR A 66 0.95 -9.18 -11.58
C TYR A 66 -0.46 -8.61 -11.80
N HIS A 67 -0.97 -7.88 -10.81
CA HIS A 67 -2.20 -7.11 -10.98
C HIS A 67 -1.94 -5.81 -11.72
N PHE A 68 -0.79 -5.20 -11.50
CA PHE A 68 -0.40 -3.94 -12.12
C PHE A 68 1.05 -3.98 -12.60
N VAL A 69 1.31 -3.31 -13.73
CA VAL A 69 2.65 -3.02 -14.23
C VAL A 69 2.82 -1.52 -14.38
N VAL A 70 3.89 -0.94 -13.85
CA VAL A 70 4.20 0.50 -13.94
C VAL A 70 5.33 0.71 -14.94
N LEU A 71 4.99 1.28 -16.10
CA LEU A 71 5.92 1.54 -17.20
C LEU A 71 6.88 2.69 -16.89
N ARG A 72 8.05 2.72 -17.54
CA ARG A 72 9.08 3.76 -17.41
C ARG A 72 8.55 5.19 -17.56
N ASN A 73 7.52 5.41 -18.38
CA ASN A 73 6.90 6.70 -18.61
C ASN A 73 5.87 7.13 -17.54
N GLY A 74 5.57 6.27 -16.56
CA GLY A 74 4.57 6.49 -15.50
C GLY A 74 3.16 5.98 -15.81
N THR A 75 2.93 5.34 -16.96
CA THR A 75 1.65 4.67 -17.24
C THR A 75 1.51 3.42 -16.38
N ILE A 76 0.34 3.22 -15.78
CA ILE A 76 -0.01 2.02 -15.04
C ILE A 76 -0.84 1.11 -15.96
N GLN A 77 -0.40 -0.11 -16.19
CA GLN A 77 -1.19 -1.12 -16.88
C GLN A 77 -1.90 -2.00 -15.85
N TRP A 78 -3.23 -1.97 -15.84
CA TRP A 78 -4.04 -2.87 -15.01
C TRP A 78 -4.19 -4.20 -15.75
N CYS A 79 -3.58 -5.24 -15.17
CA CYS A 79 -3.29 -6.51 -15.80
C CYS A 79 -4.23 -7.64 -15.40
N HIS A 80 -4.81 -7.60 -14.20
CA HIS A 80 -5.72 -8.66 -13.74
C HIS A 80 -6.81 -8.15 -12.77
N ASP A 81 -8.01 -8.74 -12.76
CA ASP A 81 -9.00 -8.52 -11.68
C ASP A 81 -8.33 -8.69 -10.31
N LEU A 82 -8.62 -7.80 -9.37
CA LEU A 82 -7.98 -7.77 -8.05
C LEU A 82 -8.34 -8.94 -7.13
N ARG A 83 -9.36 -9.74 -7.49
CA ARG A 83 -9.68 -11.00 -6.83
C ARG A 83 -8.79 -12.14 -7.29
N VAL A 84 -8.08 -12.00 -8.40
CA VAL A 84 -7.32 -13.11 -8.94
C VAL A 84 -6.02 -13.30 -8.16
N ARG A 85 -5.75 -14.54 -7.76
CA ARG A 85 -4.50 -14.91 -7.10
C ARG A 85 -3.38 -15.04 -8.13
N CYS A 86 -2.83 -13.91 -8.56
CA CYS A 86 -1.70 -13.88 -9.50
C CYS A 86 -0.44 -14.51 -8.88
N TYR A 87 0.43 -15.08 -9.71
CA TYR A 87 1.67 -15.72 -9.25
C TYR A 87 2.84 -14.74 -9.27
N HIS A 88 3.08 -14.02 -8.17
CA HIS A 88 4.21 -13.09 -8.08
C HIS A 88 5.10 -13.28 -6.85
N THR A 89 4.62 -13.97 -5.81
CA THR A 89 5.38 -14.18 -4.57
C THR A 89 5.08 -15.57 -4.04
N SER A 90 6.04 -16.48 -4.20
CA SER A 90 5.86 -17.89 -3.82
C SER A 90 5.42 -18.03 -2.35
N GLY A 91 4.35 -18.79 -2.10
CA GLY A 91 3.76 -18.98 -0.78
C GLY A 91 3.02 -17.76 -0.20
N ARG A 92 2.92 -16.64 -0.92
CA ARG A 92 2.34 -15.37 -0.43
C ARG A 92 1.38 -14.69 -1.42
N ASN A 93 0.82 -15.41 -2.39
CA ASN A 93 -0.08 -14.82 -3.40
C ASN A 93 -1.52 -14.57 -2.89
N THR A 94 -1.98 -15.30 -1.86
CA THR A 94 -3.36 -15.16 -1.33
C THR A 94 -3.60 -13.78 -0.74
N ARG A 95 -4.69 -13.10 -1.16
CA ARG A 95 -5.04 -11.73 -0.73
C ARG A 95 -3.87 -10.74 -0.85
N ASN A 96 -3.08 -10.83 -1.93
CA ASN A 96 -1.90 -10.00 -2.12
C ASN A 96 -1.92 -9.36 -3.50
N ILE A 97 -1.86 -8.03 -3.56
CA ILE A 97 -1.82 -7.28 -4.82
C ILE A 97 -0.36 -7.12 -5.26
N GLY A 98 0.06 -7.87 -6.25
CA GLY A 98 1.35 -7.67 -6.93
C GLY A 98 1.37 -6.45 -7.88
N VAL A 99 2.32 -5.52 -7.64
CA VAL A 99 2.61 -4.38 -8.51
C VAL A 99 4.06 -4.46 -8.99
N CYS A 100 4.28 -4.58 -10.30
CA CYS A 100 5.62 -4.66 -10.88
C CYS A 100 6.03 -3.35 -11.55
N MET A 101 7.20 -2.81 -11.23
CA MET A 101 7.78 -1.68 -11.96
C MET A 101 8.74 -2.17 -13.04
N VAL A 102 8.63 -1.63 -14.25
CA VAL A 102 9.59 -1.93 -15.33
C VAL A 102 10.94 -1.30 -14.98
N GLY A 103 12.00 -2.11 -14.95
CA GLY A 103 13.34 -1.66 -14.58
C GLY A 103 13.97 -2.47 -13.44
N GLU A 104 15.14 -2.02 -13.01
CA GLU A 104 15.86 -2.52 -11.85
C GLU A 104 16.49 -1.36 -11.06
N GLY A 105 15.78 -0.87 -10.04
CA GLY A 105 16.27 0.10 -9.05
C GLY A 105 16.37 1.57 -9.48
N LEU A 106 16.77 1.86 -10.74
CA LEU A 106 16.85 3.23 -11.29
C LEU A 106 15.51 3.71 -11.87
N PHE A 107 14.48 3.71 -11.03
CA PHE A 107 13.12 4.05 -11.45
C PHE A 107 12.94 5.55 -11.73
N THR A 108 12.22 5.89 -12.81
CA THR A 108 11.99 7.30 -13.15
C THR A 108 11.11 7.99 -12.10
N LYS A 109 11.20 9.32 -12.02
CA LYS A 109 10.28 10.13 -11.20
C LYS A 109 8.81 9.87 -11.56
N ARG A 110 8.51 9.68 -12.86
CA ARG A 110 7.16 9.38 -13.33
C ARG A 110 6.67 8.02 -12.83
N GLN A 111 7.53 6.98 -12.87
CA GLN A 111 7.22 5.68 -12.26
C GLN A 111 6.99 5.77 -10.77
N ARG A 112 7.89 6.44 -10.03
CA ARG A 112 7.77 6.61 -8.58
C ARG A 112 6.46 7.31 -8.21
N ASN A 113 6.08 8.37 -8.93
CA ASN A 113 4.82 9.07 -8.71
C ASN A 113 3.61 8.20 -9.03
N ALA A 114 3.63 7.48 -10.16
CA ALA A 114 2.58 6.54 -10.55
C ALA A 114 2.39 5.44 -9.50
N LEU A 115 3.48 4.84 -9.05
CA LEU A 115 3.47 3.81 -8.01
C LEU A 115 2.90 4.36 -6.70
N LYS A 116 3.37 5.53 -6.25
CA LYS A 116 2.85 6.19 -5.05
C LYS A 116 1.34 6.41 -5.14
N ASN A 117 0.87 6.98 -6.25
CA ASN A 117 -0.56 7.26 -6.44
C ASN A 117 -1.37 5.96 -6.42
N LEU A 118 -0.92 4.92 -7.13
CA LEU A 118 -1.56 3.60 -7.15
C LEU A 118 -1.66 3.02 -5.74
N VAL A 119 -0.53 2.93 -5.04
CA VAL A 119 -0.47 2.33 -3.71
C VAL A 119 -1.29 3.14 -2.71
N TYR A 120 -1.20 4.48 -2.74
CA TYR A 120 -2.03 5.36 -1.92
C TYR A 120 -3.54 5.14 -2.15
N ALA A 121 -3.98 5.10 -3.41
CA ALA A 121 -5.40 4.88 -3.73
C ALA A 121 -5.90 3.50 -3.28
N LEU A 122 -5.08 2.45 -3.44
CA LEU A 122 -5.39 1.11 -2.95
C LEU A 122 -5.41 1.07 -1.42
N SER A 123 -4.46 1.74 -0.76
CA SER A 123 -4.38 1.83 0.70
C SER A 123 -5.60 2.50 1.31
N ILE A 124 -6.05 3.63 0.76
CA ILE A 124 -7.29 4.29 1.22
C ILE A 124 -8.50 3.39 1.00
N HIS A 125 -8.63 2.79 -0.19
CA HIS A 125 -9.82 2.01 -0.53
C HIS A 125 -9.95 0.73 0.31
N TYR A 126 -8.83 0.04 0.56
CA TYR A 126 -8.79 -1.22 1.28
C TYR A 126 -8.34 -1.09 2.74
N GLN A 127 -8.18 0.14 3.23
CA GLN A 127 -7.77 0.43 4.61
C GLN A 127 -6.45 -0.27 5.00
N LEU A 128 -5.49 -0.25 4.06
CA LEU A 128 -4.17 -0.84 4.26
C LEU A 128 -3.19 0.19 4.79
N SER A 129 -2.60 -0.12 5.95
CA SER A 129 -1.49 0.65 6.50
C SER A 129 -0.24 0.52 5.63
N SER A 130 0.67 1.47 5.75
CA SER A 130 1.94 1.41 5.01
C SER A 130 2.75 0.16 5.35
N SER A 131 2.64 -0.38 6.57
CA SER A 131 3.29 -1.65 6.98
C SER A 131 2.78 -2.88 6.23
N LYS A 132 1.66 -2.80 5.49
CA LYS A 132 1.18 -3.84 4.58
C LYS A 132 1.71 -3.72 3.17
N ILE A 133 2.54 -2.72 2.90
CA ILE A 133 3.23 -2.51 1.63
C ILE A 133 4.62 -3.13 1.76
N LEU A 134 4.80 -4.29 1.13
CA LEU A 134 6.02 -5.07 1.23
C LEU A 134 6.74 -5.10 -0.11
N GLY A 135 8.08 -5.13 -0.09
CA GLY A 135 8.83 -5.57 -1.26
C GLY A 135 8.82 -7.10 -1.38
N HIS A 136 9.06 -7.63 -2.58
CA HIS A 136 9.22 -9.07 -2.77
C HIS A 136 10.23 -9.68 -1.76
N ARG A 137 11.37 -9.02 -1.55
CA ARG A 137 12.40 -9.42 -0.59
C ARG A 137 11.97 -9.44 0.89
N GLU A 138 10.91 -8.72 1.26
CA GLU A 138 10.49 -8.60 2.67
C GLU A 138 9.57 -9.76 3.08
N HIS A 139 9.14 -10.60 2.14
CA HIS A 139 8.37 -11.80 2.45
C HIS A 139 9.28 -12.94 2.94
N PRO A 140 8.81 -13.78 3.88
CA PRO A 140 9.58 -14.94 4.35
C PRO A 140 10.00 -15.86 3.20
N SER A 141 11.21 -16.41 3.34
CA SER A 141 11.83 -17.35 2.39
C SER A 141 12.17 -16.79 1.01
N GLN A 142 11.97 -15.49 0.74
CA GLN A 142 12.36 -14.88 -0.52
C GLN A 142 13.84 -14.48 -0.51
N LYS A 143 14.63 -15.05 -1.42
CA LYS A 143 16.05 -14.72 -1.61
C LYS A 143 16.21 -13.88 -2.87
N THR A 144 15.84 -12.60 -2.80
CA THR A 144 15.84 -11.68 -3.94
C THR A 144 16.19 -10.25 -3.52
N LEU A 145 16.76 -9.48 -4.45
CA LEU A 145 16.92 -8.03 -4.30
C LEU A 145 15.71 -7.24 -4.81
N CYS A 146 14.71 -7.92 -5.37
CA CYS A 146 13.47 -7.30 -5.82
C CYS A 146 12.72 -6.64 -4.64
N PRO A 147 12.25 -5.39 -4.75
CA PRO A 147 12.11 -4.55 -5.97
C PRO A 147 13.25 -3.53 -6.20
N ALA A 148 14.44 -3.72 -5.63
CA ALA A 148 15.59 -2.83 -5.79
C ALA A 148 15.34 -1.34 -5.42
N MET A 149 14.43 -1.07 -4.48
CA MET A 149 14.16 0.28 -3.95
C MET A 149 14.15 0.33 -2.42
N ASN A 150 14.35 1.53 -1.86
CA ASN A 150 14.21 1.77 -0.42
C ASN A 150 12.73 1.76 -0.02
N LEU A 151 12.30 0.66 0.62
CA LEU A 151 10.91 0.42 1.01
C LEU A 151 10.51 1.20 2.27
N ASP A 152 11.42 1.40 3.22
CA ASP A 152 11.17 2.23 4.40
C ASP A 152 10.87 3.68 4.00
N GLN A 153 11.66 4.23 3.09
CA GLN A 153 11.43 5.57 2.56
C GLN A 153 10.10 5.64 1.79
N PHE A 154 9.78 4.62 1.00
CA PHE A 154 8.51 4.56 0.28
C PHE A 154 7.31 4.48 1.23
N ARG A 155 7.38 3.67 2.29
CA ARG A 155 6.32 3.57 3.32
C ARG A 155 6.09 4.90 4.02
N LYS A 156 7.16 5.64 4.37
CA LYS A 156 7.07 7.02 4.92
C LYS A 156 6.39 8.00 3.96
N GLU A 157 6.68 7.91 2.66
CA GLU A 157 6.01 8.74 1.64
C GLU A 157 4.51 8.45 1.58
N ILE A 158 4.11 7.17 1.72
CA ILE A 158 2.69 6.79 1.77
C ILE A 158 2.03 7.27 3.08
N ASP A 159 2.68 7.11 4.23
CA ASP A 159 2.16 7.60 5.51
C ASP A 159 1.89 9.10 5.46
N SER A 160 2.83 9.87 4.88
CA SER A 160 2.66 11.30 4.67
C SER A 160 1.42 11.59 3.81
N LEU A 161 1.22 10.91 2.68
CA LEU A 161 0.03 11.10 1.84
C LEU A 161 -1.27 10.74 2.56
N LEU A 162 -1.29 9.63 3.28
CA LEU A 162 -2.44 9.22 4.10
C LEU A 162 -2.77 10.28 5.15
N PHE A 163 -1.76 10.83 5.83
CA PHE A 163 -1.94 11.90 6.79
C PHE A 163 -2.47 13.20 6.17
N HIS A 164 -1.88 13.67 5.07
CA HIS A 164 -2.35 14.88 4.38
C HIS A 164 -3.79 14.75 3.89
N SER A 165 -4.19 13.55 3.45
CA SER A 165 -5.59 13.30 3.08
C SER A 165 -6.53 13.47 4.26
N LEU A 166 -6.12 13.07 5.46
CA LEU A 166 -6.95 13.20 6.66
C LEU A 166 -7.08 14.66 7.08
N THR A 167 -6.01 15.44 6.97
CA THR A 167 -6.04 16.87 7.31
C THR A 167 -6.81 17.70 6.28
N GLN A 168 -6.88 17.28 5.01
CA GLN A 168 -7.66 17.96 3.96
C GLN A 168 -9.14 17.54 3.91
N LEU A 169 -9.47 16.31 4.30
CA LEU A 169 -10.86 15.81 4.34
C LEU A 169 -11.62 16.25 5.59
N THR A 170 -10.94 16.84 6.57
CA THR A 170 -11.61 17.64 7.59
C THR A 170 -11.84 19.05 7.03
N PRO A 171 -13.04 19.40 6.54
CA PRO A 171 -13.41 20.81 6.61
C PRO A 171 -13.27 21.24 8.08
N SER A 172 -13.10 22.53 8.32
CA SER A 172 -13.01 23.20 9.63
C SER A 172 -14.16 22.88 10.63
N THR A 173 -14.98 21.84 10.42
CA THR A 173 -16.19 21.51 11.16
C THR A 173 -16.37 20.01 11.50
N ALA A 174 -15.60 19.06 10.95
CA ALA A 174 -15.73 17.63 11.32
C ALA A 174 -14.58 17.19 12.21
N ILE A 175 -14.77 17.32 13.53
CA ILE A 175 -13.81 16.83 14.52
C ILE A 175 -13.68 15.29 14.37
N PRO A 176 -12.46 14.74 14.19
CA PRO A 176 -12.29 13.29 14.09
C PRO A 176 -12.84 12.58 15.33
N LYS A 177 -13.39 11.37 15.14
CA LYS A 177 -14.01 10.59 16.21
C LYS A 177 -13.06 10.42 17.40
N THR A 178 -13.59 10.57 18.62
CA THR A 178 -12.81 10.30 19.82
C THR A 178 -12.39 8.83 19.86
N VAL A 179 -11.09 8.57 19.90
CA VAL A 179 -10.53 7.22 20.00
C VAL A 179 -9.76 7.04 21.31
N ARG A 180 -9.80 5.82 21.85
CA ARG A 180 -9.18 5.43 23.12
C ARG A 180 -8.80 3.96 23.09
N LYS A 181 -8.09 3.49 24.13
CA LYS A 181 -7.71 2.08 24.29
C LYS A 181 -8.87 1.13 24.03
N GLY A 182 -8.61 0.11 23.21
CA GLY A 182 -9.61 -0.86 22.75
C GLY A 182 -10.32 -0.47 21.45
N ALA A 183 -10.23 0.78 20.99
CA ALA A 183 -10.74 1.18 19.68
C ALA A 183 -9.98 0.45 18.56
N ARG A 184 -10.67 0.25 17.43
CA ARG A 184 -10.12 -0.37 16.23
C ARG A 184 -10.64 0.33 14.97
N GLY A 185 -9.90 0.18 13.87
CA GLY A 185 -10.30 0.63 12.54
C GLY A 185 -9.56 1.86 12.06
N GLN A 186 -10.09 2.48 11.00
CA GLN A 186 -9.38 3.52 10.25
C GLN A 186 -9.01 4.73 11.11
N ASP A 187 -9.88 5.19 12.02
CA ASP A 187 -9.58 6.32 12.91
C ASP A 187 -8.35 6.08 13.80
N VAL A 188 -8.14 4.84 14.24
CA VAL A 188 -6.97 4.45 15.03
C VAL A 188 -5.73 4.38 14.15
N MET A 189 -5.86 3.86 12.94
CA MET A 189 -4.75 3.81 11.99
C MET A 189 -4.28 5.22 11.59
N ASN A 190 -5.25 6.11 11.37
CA ASN A 190 -5.04 7.53 11.10
C ASN A 190 -4.27 8.20 12.24
N LEU A 191 -4.70 7.95 13.49
CA LEU A 191 -3.99 8.41 14.68
C LEU A 191 -2.55 7.87 14.73
N GLN A 192 -2.37 6.57 14.54
CA GLN A 192 -1.07 5.93 14.62
C GLN A 192 -0.11 6.48 13.56
N ASN A 193 -0.57 6.67 12.32
CA ASN A 193 0.20 7.31 11.26
C ASN A 193 0.59 8.75 11.62
N ALA A 194 -0.35 9.53 12.15
CA ALA A 194 -0.10 10.91 12.54
C ALA A 194 0.94 11.01 13.67
N LEU A 195 0.84 10.14 14.68
CA LEU A 195 1.83 10.03 15.76
C LEU A 195 3.21 9.65 15.23
N ALA A 196 3.29 8.64 14.37
CA ALA A 196 4.55 8.21 13.78
C ALA A 196 5.23 9.33 12.97
N LEU A 197 4.46 10.08 12.17
CA LEU A 197 4.96 11.23 11.40
C LEU A 197 5.48 12.36 12.29
N LYS A 198 4.85 12.60 13.44
CA LYS A 198 5.32 13.58 14.44
C LYS A 198 6.45 13.05 15.33
N GLY A 199 7.01 11.87 15.01
CA GLY A 199 8.17 11.31 15.70
C GLY A 199 7.84 10.51 16.97
N TYR A 200 6.58 10.15 17.20
CA TYR A 200 6.18 9.31 18.32
C TYR A 200 6.28 7.84 17.93
N SER A 201 7.18 7.11 18.58
CA SER A 201 7.53 5.73 18.22
C SER A 201 6.35 4.75 18.38
N LEU A 202 6.09 3.99 17.31
CA LEU A 202 5.19 2.83 17.26
C LEU A 202 5.95 1.64 16.64
N HIS A 203 7.11 1.30 17.20
CA HIS A 203 8.06 0.36 16.59
C HIS A 203 7.57 -1.10 16.59
N ARG A 204 6.71 -1.49 17.54
CA ARG A 204 6.31 -2.89 17.71
C ARG A 204 5.21 -3.29 16.74
N PHE A 205 4.18 -2.47 16.58
CA PHE A 205 3.01 -2.79 15.76
C PHE A 205 2.78 -1.78 14.61
N GLY A 206 3.37 -0.59 14.69
CA GLY A 206 3.14 0.47 13.71
C GLY A 206 1.69 0.95 13.72
N ALA A 207 1.20 1.32 12.53
CA ALA A 207 -0.20 1.68 12.32
C ALA A 207 -1.05 0.46 11.95
N ASP A 208 -1.28 -0.44 12.92
CA ASP A 208 -2.06 -1.66 12.71
C ASP A 208 -3.59 -1.46 12.82
N GLY A 209 -4.05 -0.25 13.13
CA GLY A 209 -5.46 0.08 13.34
C GLY A 209 -6.02 -0.42 14.68
N ILE A 210 -5.18 -0.83 15.64
CA ILE A 210 -5.59 -1.31 16.97
C ILE A 210 -5.04 -0.39 18.06
N PHE A 211 -5.91 0.21 18.86
CA PHE A 211 -5.50 1.11 19.92
C PHE A 211 -5.10 0.28 21.15
N GLY A 212 -3.91 -0.31 21.07
CA GLY A 212 -3.30 -1.11 22.12
C GLY A 212 -2.45 -0.29 23.09
N ALA A 213 -1.69 -0.99 23.93
CA ALA A 213 -0.82 -0.37 24.93
C ALA A 213 0.30 0.48 24.30
N GLU A 214 0.78 0.14 23.10
CA GLU A 214 1.77 0.94 22.39
C GLU A 214 1.20 2.28 21.93
N THR A 215 0.04 2.27 21.27
CA THR A 215 -0.66 3.50 20.86
C THR A 215 -1.02 4.37 22.06
N GLU A 216 -1.51 3.77 23.16
CA GLU A 216 -1.81 4.51 24.39
C GLU A 216 -0.58 5.24 24.94
N ARG A 217 0.59 4.59 24.98
CA ARG A 217 1.85 5.22 25.42
C ARG A 217 2.25 6.36 24.49
N ALA A 218 2.15 6.17 23.17
CA ALA A 218 2.47 7.20 22.19
C ALA A 218 1.53 8.42 22.32
N VAL A 219 0.22 8.19 22.51
CA VAL A 219 -0.77 9.24 22.76
C VAL A 219 -0.47 10.00 24.05
N LYS A 220 -0.22 9.30 25.16
CA LYS A 220 0.11 9.96 26.44
C LYS A 220 1.41 10.77 26.32
N LYS A 221 2.41 10.26 25.62
CA LYS A 221 3.64 10.99 25.31
C LYS A 221 3.33 12.27 24.52
N PHE A 222 2.54 12.16 23.45
CA PHE A 222 2.10 13.29 22.64
C PHE A 222 1.35 14.34 23.47
N GLN A 223 0.36 13.91 24.25
CA GLN A 223 -0.42 14.79 25.10
C GLN A 223 0.47 15.56 26.07
N ARG A 224 1.41 14.88 26.73
CA ARG A 224 2.38 15.50 27.64
C ARG A 224 3.25 16.53 26.93
N ASP A 225 3.86 16.16 25.81
CA ASP A 225 4.80 17.01 25.06
C ASP A 225 4.09 18.24 24.45
N HIS A 226 2.76 18.20 24.32
CA HIS A 226 1.93 19.32 23.87
C HIS A 226 1.07 19.98 24.96
N HIS A 227 1.37 19.74 26.25
CA HIS A 227 0.67 20.35 27.39
C HIS A 227 -0.85 20.10 27.42
N LEU A 228 -1.29 18.94 26.95
CA LEU A 228 -2.66 18.45 27.02
C LEU A 228 -2.86 17.55 28.24
N LYS A 229 -4.12 17.29 28.61
CA LYS A 229 -4.46 16.28 29.63
C LYS A 229 -3.95 14.91 29.17
N MET A 230 -3.09 14.29 29.97
CA MET A 230 -2.44 13.01 29.68
C MET A 230 -3.33 11.79 30.02
N ASP A 231 -4.58 11.78 29.54
CA ASP A 231 -5.56 10.74 29.82
C ASP A 231 -5.51 9.56 28.84
N GLY A 232 -4.72 9.64 27.77
CA GLY A 232 -4.64 8.61 26.73
C GLY A 232 -5.89 8.55 25.83
N ILE A 233 -6.77 9.55 25.89
CA ILE A 233 -7.97 9.67 25.07
C ILE A 233 -7.70 10.73 24.00
N VAL A 234 -7.82 10.34 22.72
CA VAL A 234 -7.67 11.28 21.61
C VAL A 234 -9.04 11.86 21.30
N GLY A 235 -9.38 12.91 22.03
CA GLY A 235 -10.58 13.73 21.78
C GLY A 235 -10.28 14.95 20.90
N PRO A 236 -11.26 15.86 20.72
CA PRO A 236 -11.16 17.03 19.83
C PRO A 236 -9.86 17.83 19.97
N LYS A 237 -9.48 18.20 21.21
CA LYS A 237 -8.26 18.99 21.48
C LYS A 237 -6.98 18.24 21.14
N THR A 238 -6.95 16.92 21.34
CA THR A 238 -5.80 16.11 20.97
C THR A 238 -5.73 15.98 19.45
N TRP A 239 -6.87 15.76 18.79
CA TRP A 239 -6.94 15.71 17.33
C TRP A 239 -6.47 17.02 16.70
N GLU A 240 -6.95 18.16 17.17
CA GLU A 240 -6.54 19.50 16.73
C GLU A 240 -5.01 19.64 16.73
N LYS A 241 -4.34 19.20 17.80
CA LYS A 241 -2.89 19.27 17.90
C LYS A 241 -2.15 18.24 17.04
N ILE A 242 -2.77 17.09 16.82
CA ILE A 242 -2.24 16.03 15.96
C ILE A 242 -2.32 16.44 14.49
N ILE A 243 -3.34 17.18 14.08
CA ILE A 243 -3.55 17.59 12.69
C ILE A 243 -2.93 18.95 12.34
N SER A 244 -2.68 19.81 13.33
CA SER A 244 -1.90 21.06 13.18
C SER A 244 -0.42 20.79 12.90
#